data_AF-A0A7T1DX95-F1
#
_entry.id   AF-A0A7T1DX95-F1
#
_cell.length_a   1.000
_cell.length_b   1.000
_cell.length_c   1.000
_cell.angle_alpha   90.00
_cell.angle_beta   90.00
_cell.angle_gamma   90.00
#
_symmetry.space_group_name_H-M   'P 1'
#
loop_
_entity.id
_entity.type
_entity.pdbx_description
1 polymer ?
#
loop_
_entity_poly.entity_id
_entity_poly.type
_entity_poly.pdbx_seq_one_letter_code
_entity_poly.pdbx_strand_id
1 'polypeptide(L)'
;MATADFNLGTTCPSTARKYLSLRIAVLATTVALAGCSSQPETADIQKDLAEAYACPILELSEVKKVDGAANGKSYDVTFTHTMSIKGGAEAAAKLFAEWSHLAGQQLPAKMALEQAQATGNVAAITQAEQQLNAMDARLVQIMPCETLEAVTRLQVMRAKADEAVKAGQNAAPVSIKVRGTGRMGKAESGWHFTGMPAFNTVEIVTAPATYPRFAVPAAPAATTNPVPMEVSGRSGMASSAEAIAPTGPSFDCAKASTSVEKMICSSPELAAADARTVAAYKAALSASSNPEGIKQHQAQWRRAVRDVCTTPECVTTAYQQRLAELK
;
A
#
# COMPACT_ATOMS: atom_id res chain seq x y z
N MET A 1 -61.61 -18.42 -12.90
CA MET A 1 -61.36 -17.38 -13.92
C MET A 1 -59.92 -16.94 -13.76
N ALA A 2 -59.12 -17.19 -14.79
CA ALA A 2 -57.66 -17.21 -14.75
C ALA A 2 -57.04 -15.87 -15.21
N THR A 3 -55.83 -15.66 -14.72
CA THR A 3 -54.84 -14.60 -14.98
C THR A 3 -54.07 -14.80 -16.30
N ALA A 4 -53.59 -13.72 -16.92
CA ALA A 4 -52.40 -13.63 -17.79
C ALA A 4 -52.08 -12.13 -17.99
N ASP A 5 -50.97 -11.58 -17.47
CA ASP A 5 -49.57 -11.60 -17.98
C ASP A 5 -49.39 -10.94 -19.36
N PHE A 6 -48.85 -9.71 -19.35
CA PHE A 6 -48.43 -8.97 -20.53
C PHE A 6 -46.90 -9.03 -20.65
N ASN A 7 -46.45 -9.77 -21.66
CA ASN A 7 -45.07 -9.99 -22.03
C ASN A 7 -44.78 -9.09 -23.26
N LEU A 8 -43.79 -8.20 -23.18
CA LEU A 8 -43.31 -7.46 -24.35
C LEU A 8 -41.79 -7.57 -24.42
N GLY A 9 -41.34 -8.64 -25.10
CA GLY A 9 -40.02 -8.68 -25.70
C GLY A 9 -40.01 -7.83 -26.97
N THR A 10 -39.13 -6.84 -27.04
CA THR A 10 -38.82 -6.12 -28.28
C THR A 10 -37.56 -6.69 -28.92
N THR A 11 -37.77 -7.43 -30.00
CA THR A 11 -36.76 -7.88 -30.96
C THR A 11 -36.19 -6.70 -31.76
N CYS A 12 -34.87 -6.69 -31.94
CA CYS A 12 -34.14 -5.70 -32.76
C CYS A 12 -34.18 -6.12 -34.25
N PRO A 13 -34.54 -5.25 -35.22
CA PRO A 13 -34.63 -5.65 -36.62
C PRO A 13 -33.26 -5.62 -37.31
N SER A 14 -32.92 -6.73 -37.96
CA SER A 14 -31.86 -6.84 -38.96
C SER A 14 -32.42 -6.39 -40.32
N THR A 15 -31.76 -5.44 -40.99
CA THR A 15 -32.07 -5.14 -42.39
C THR A 15 -30.80 -5.06 -43.22
N ALA A 16 -30.71 -5.95 -44.20
CA ALA A 16 -29.68 -5.97 -45.23
C ALA A 16 -30.20 -5.35 -46.55
N ARG A 17 -29.30 -4.62 -47.22
CA ARG A 17 -29.25 -4.21 -48.65
C ARG A 17 -30.34 -3.29 -49.22
N LYS A 18 -29.91 -2.17 -49.82
CA LYS A 18 -29.73 -1.99 -51.28
C LYS A 18 -29.11 -0.60 -51.60
N TYR A 19 -28.26 -0.56 -52.62
CA TYR A 19 -27.66 0.66 -53.19
C TYR A 19 -28.71 1.44 -54.00
N LEU A 20 -28.85 2.75 -53.76
CA LEU A 20 -29.25 3.73 -54.77
C LEU A 20 -28.84 5.15 -54.34
N SER A 21 -28.26 5.89 -55.27
CA SER A 21 -27.64 7.21 -55.18
C SER A 21 -28.66 8.36 -55.15
N LEU A 22 -28.56 9.29 -54.19
CA LEU A 22 -28.93 10.70 -54.37
C LEU A 22 -28.44 11.59 -53.21
N ARG A 23 -27.88 12.77 -53.54
CA ARG A 23 -27.30 13.76 -52.62
C ARG A 23 -28.37 14.53 -51.84
N ILE A 24 -28.35 14.48 -50.50
CA ILE A 24 -29.07 15.42 -49.61
C ILE A 24 -28.19 15.71 -48.37
N ALA A 25 -28.13 16.99 -47.99
CA ALA A 25 -27.32 17.56 -46.91
C ALA A 25 -27.57 16.89 -45.55
N VAL A 26 -26.49 16.52 -44.85
CA VAL A 26 -26.56 15.96 -43.49
C VAL A 26 -26.23 17.06 -42.49
N LEU A 27 -27.24 17.49 -41.74
CA LEU A 27 -27.08 18.17 -40.46
C LEU A 27 -26.24 17.28 -39.53
N ALA A 28 -25.18 17.84 -38.97
CA ALA A 28 -24.36 17.19 -37.96
C ALA A 28 -25.14 17.07 -36.64
N THR A 29 -25.96 16.04 -36.50
CA THR A 29 -26.37 15.53 -35.18
C THR A 29 -25.27 14.60 -34.68
N THR A 30 -24.36 15.13 -33.86
CA THR A 30 -23.49 14.32 -33.01
C THR A 30 -24.36 13.66 -31.95
N VAL A 31 -24.98 12.52 -32.29
CA VAL A 31 -25.51 11.61 -31.28
C VAL A 31 -24.31 10.96 -30.64
N ALA A 32 -23.91 11.45 -29.47
CA ALA A 32 -23.03 10.71 -28.58
C ALA A 32 -23.78 9.45 -28.15
N LEU A 33 -23.59 8.36 -28.87
CA LEU A 33 -23.92 7.02 -28.40
C LEU A 33 -22.99 6.74 -27.21
N ALA A 34 -23.38 7.18 -26.03
CA ALA A 34 -22.89 6.58 -24.80
C ALA A 34 -23.38 5.12 -24.85
N GLY A 35 -22.51 4.25 -25.37
CA GLY A 35 -22.82 2.83 -25.53
C GLY A 35 -23.31 2.29 -24.20
N CYS A 36 -24.52 1.73 -24.19
CA CYS A 36 -25.08 1.06 -23.03
C CYS A 36 -24.33 -0.26 -22.80
N SER A 37 -23.05 -0.21 -22.46
CA SER A 37 -22.30 -1.43 -22.16
C SER A 37 -22.91 -2.09 -20.93
N SER A 38 -23.29 -3.35 -21.06
CA SER A 38 -23.90 -4.16 -20.01
C SER A 38 -22.88 -4.68 -19.00
N GLN A 39 -21.58 -4.49 -19.26
CA GLN A 39 -20.47 -4.95 -18.42
C GLN A 39 -19.29 -3.98 -18.50
N PRO A 40 -18.45 -3.90 -17.46
CA PRO A 40 -17.23 -3.08 -17.50
C PRO A 40 -16.24 -3.64 -18.52
N GLU A 41 -15.61 -2.74 -19.26
CA GLU A 41 -14.51 -3.01 -20.18
C GLU A 41 -13.15 -2.72 -19.52
N THR A 42 -12.07 -3.17 -20.16
CA THR A 42 -10.70 -2.87 -19.70
C THR A 42 -10.45 -1.37 -19.59
N ALA A 43 -11.06 -0.56 -20.47
CA ALA A 43 -10.93 0.90 -20.44
C ALA A 43 -11.53 1.52 -19.17
N ASP A 44 -12.66 1.00 -18.67
CA ASP A 44 -13.27 1.44 -17.41
C ASP A 44 -12.32 1.18 -16.24
N ILE A 45 -11.75 -0.03 -16.17
CA ILE A 45 -10.77 -0.42 -15.14
C ILE A 45 -9.53 0.47 -15.22
N GLN A 46 -8.99 0.68 -16.43
CA GLN A 46 -7.79 1.50 -16.63
C GLN A 46 -8.00 2.94 -16.16
N LYS A 47 -9.17 3.52 -16.41
CA LYS A 47 -9.50 4.88 -15.99
C LYS A 47 -9.44 5.02 -14.47
N ASP A 48 -10.10 4.12 -13.74
CA ASP A 48 -10.11 4.18 -12.27
C ASP A 48 -8.74 3.84 -11.66
N LEU A 49 -8.01 2.88 -12.26
CA LEU A 49 -6.65 2.56 -11.81
C LEU A 49 -5.68 3.74 -12.02
N ALA A 50 -5.85 4.53 -13.09
CA ALA A 50 -5.00 5.70 -13.34
C ALA A 50 -5.14 6.74 -12.22
N GLU A 51 -6.35 6.90 -11.67
CA GLU A 51 -6.58 7.75 -10.50
C GLU A 51 -6.01 7.12 -9.22
N ALA A 52 -6.25 5.82 -9.00
CA ALA A 52 -5.74 5.11 -7.82
C ALA A 52 -4.19 5.08 -7.76
N TYR A 53 -3.52 5.05 -8.91
CA TYR A 53 -2.05 5.05 -9.02
C TYR A 53 -1.48 6.40 -9.43
N ALA A 54 -2.22 7.49 -9.29
CA ALA A 54 -1.75 8.83 -9.63
C ALA A 54 -0.46 9.16 -8.87
N CYS A 55 0.68 9.05 -9.57
CA CYS A 55 1.97 9.41 -9.04
C CYS A 55 2.94 9.85 -10.15
N PRO A 56 3.68 10.97 -9.97
CA PRO A 56 4.63 11.45 -10.97
C PRO A 56 5.68 10.43 -11.39
N ILE A 57 6.16 9.59 -10.47
CA ILE A 57 7.25 8.63 -10.71
C ILE A 57 6.79 7.24 -11.15
N LEU A 58 5.47 7.00 -11.24
CA LEU A 58 4.91 5.72 -11.68
C LEU A 58 4.20 5.84 -13.02
N GLU A 59 4.16 4.72 -13.73
CA GLU A 59 3.43 4.55 -15.00
C GLU A 59 2.58 3.28 -14.94
N LEU A 60 1.28 3.43 -15.20
CA LEU A 60 0.32 2.34 -15.30
C LEU A 60 0.31 1.81 -16.74
N SER A 61 0.51 0.51 -16.90
CA SER A 61 0.45 -0.16 -18.20
C SER A 61 -0.16 -1.55 -18.10
N GLU A 62 -0.37 -2.21 -19.25
CA GLU A 62 -0.80 -3.61 -19.35
C GLU A 62 -2.10 -3.93 -18.58
N VAL A 63 -3.00 -2.96 -18.47
CA VAL A 63 -4.30 -3.17 -17.81
C VAL A 63 -5.12 -4.15 -18.64
N LYS A 64 -5.61 -5.21 -18.00
CA LYS A 64 -6.42 -6.24 -18.66
C LYS A 64 -7.49 -6.76 -17.71
N LYS A 65 -8.75 -6.69 -18.12
CA LYS A 65 -9.82 -7.50 -17.51
C LYS A 65 -9.55 -8.98 -17.82
N VAL A 66 -9.41 -9.79 -16.77
CA VAL A 66 -9.15 -11.23 -16.87
C VAL A 66 -10.47 -12.01 -16.83
N ASP A 67 -11.35 -11.64 -15.91
CA ASP A 67 -12.63 -12.31 -15.70
C ASP A 67 -13.64 -11.34 -15.07
N GLY A 68 -14.91 -11.74 -15.02
CA GLY A 68 -15.87 -11.14 -14.11
C GLY A 68 -17.30 -11.56 -14.36
N ALA A 69 -18.15 -11.33 -13.36
CA ALA A 69 -19.53 -11.77 -13.35
C ALA A 69 -20.48 -10.65 -12.89
N ALA A 70 -21.70 -10.66 -13.44
CA ALA A 70 -22.76 -9.80 -12.95
C ALA A 70 -23.16 -10.19 -11.52
N ASN A 71 -23.28 -9.20 -10.64
CA ASN A 71 -23.71 -9.36 -9.26
C ASN A 71 -24.78 -8.30 -8.95
N GLY A 72 -26.04 -8.63 -9.25
CA GLY A 72 -27.17 -7.72 -9.14
C GLY A 72 -27.01 -6.48 -10.04
N LYS A 73 -26.92 -5.29 -9.43
CA LYS A 73 -26.69 -4.01 -10.13
C LYS A 73 -25.20 -3.67 -10.32
N SER A 74 -24.32 -4.55 -9.87
CA SER A 74 -22.87 -4.39 -9.93
C SER A 74 -22.23 -5.52 -10.73
N TYR A 75 -20.93 -5.39 -10.99
CA TYR A 75 -20.16 -6.37 -11.73
C TYR A 75 -18.86 -6.62 -10.98
N ASP A 76 -18.65 -7.86 -10.55
CA ASP A 76 -17.38 -8.25 -9.91
C ASP A 76 -16.37 -8.54 -11.03
N VAL A 77 -15.17 -7.94 -10.95
CA VAL A 77 -14.11 -8.05 -11.96
C VAL A 77 -12.82 -8.58 -11.34
N THR A 78 -12.14 -9.43 -12.10
CA THR A 78 -10.73 -9.78 -11.87
C THR A 78 -9.91 -9.19 -13.00
N PHE A 79 -8.78 -8.57 -12.68
CA PHE A 79 -7.95 -7.89 -13.64
C PHE A 79 -6.47 -7.96 -13.28
N THR A 80 -5.62 -7.61 -14.24
CA THR A 80 -4.18 -7.46 -14.05
C THR A 80 -3.72 -6.12 -14.58
N HIS A 81 -2.66 -5.58 -14.00
CA HIS A 81 -1.97 -4.39 -14.50
C HIS A 81 -0.51 -4.42 -14.07
N THR A 82 0.29 -3.56 -14.71
CA THR A 82 1.70 -3.38 -14.38
C THR A 82 1.92 -1.94 -13.93
N MET A 83 2.60 -1.78 -12.80
CA MET A 83 3.10 -0.48 -12.36
C MET A 83 4.60 -0.40 -12.56
N SER A 84 5.07 0.58 -13.31
CA SER A 84 6.49 0.75 -13.65
C SER A 84 7.06 2.04 -13.06
N ILE A 85 8.34 2.01 -12.68
CA ILE A 85 9.12 3.20 -12.29
C ILE A 85 9.51 3.98 -13.56
N LYS A 86 9.12 5.25 -13.63
CA LYS A 86 9.57 6.12 -14.72
C LYS A 86 11.08 6.36 -14.65
N GLY A 87 11.73 6.38 -15.81
CA GLY A 87 13.19 6.52 -15.92
C GLY A 87 13.97 5.21 -15.83
N GLY A 88 13.29 4.07 -15.70
CA GLY A 88 13.89 2.74 -15.82
C GLY A 88 14.80 2.35 -14.66
N ALA A 89 15.72 1.43 -14.94
CA ALA A 89 16.51 0.71 -13.93
C ALA A 89 17.38 1.63 -13.06
N GLU A 90 18.06 2.60 -13.65
CA GLU A 90 18.92 3.51 -12.90
C GLU A 90 18.14 4.55 -12.09
N ALA A 91 16.99 5.00 -12.58
CA ALA A 91 16.10 5.85 -11.79
C ALA A 91 15.56 5.08 -10.57
N ALA A 92 15.16 3.82 -10.77
CA ALA A 92 14.73 2.95 -9.68
C ALA A 92 15.84 2.68 -8.66
N ALA A 93 17.05 2.34 -9.13
CA ALA A 93 18.19 2.10 -8.25
C ALA A 93 18.53 3.33 -7.39
N LYS A 94 18.55 4.51 -8.02
CA LYS A 94 18.78 5.77 -7.32
C LYS A 94 17.68 6.05 -6.29
N LEU A 95 16.41 5.94 -6.69
CA LEU A 95 15.27 6.16 -5.80
C LEU A 95 15.32 5.27 -4.57
N PHE A 96 15.48 3.96 -4.75
CA PHE A 96 15.45 3.02 -3.64
C PHE A 96 16.68 3.11 -2.75
N ALA A 97 17.88 3.31 -3.31
CA ALA A 97 19.07 3.52 -2.48
C ALA A 97 18.97 4.80 -1.65
N GLU A 98 18.46 5.90 -2.22
CA GLU A 98 18.31 7.16 -1.50
C GLU A 98 17.24 7.05 -0.41
N TRP A 99 16.10 6.43 -0.73
CA TRP A 99 15.04 6.22 0.25
C TRP A 99 15.51 5.33 1.40
N SER A 100 16.18 4.21 1.12
CA SER A 100 16.68 3.33 2.17
C SER A 100 17.76 3.98 3.03
N HIS A 101 18.59 4.83 2.42
CA HIS A 101 19.55 5.64 3.16
C HIS A 101 18.88 6.61 4.14
N LEU A 102 17.95 7.44 3.64
CA LEU A 102 17.24 8.44 4.44
C LEU A 102 16.40 7.80 5.55
N ALA A 103 15.66 6.73 5.23
CA ALA A 103 14.87 5.99 6.22
C ALA A 103 15.75 5.36 7.31
N GLY A 104 16.93 4.83 6.94
CA GLY A 104 17.89 4.28 7.89
C GLY A 104 18.48 5.31 8.87
N GLN A 105 18.49 6.59 8.49
CA GLN A 105 19.00 7.68 9.34
C GLN A 105 17.95 8.30 10.26
N GLN A 106 16.65 8.13 9.98
CA GLN A 106 15.60 8.83 10.72
C GLN A 106 15.60 8.46 12.20
N LEU A 107 15.71 7.18 12.54
CA LEU A 107 15.72 6.73 13.94
C LEU A 107 16.96 7.24 14.71
N PRO A 108 18.20 7.08 14.20
CA PRO A 108 19.38 7.69 14.82
C PRO A 108 19.26 9.20 15.02
N ALA A 109 18.73 9.93 14.04
CA ALA A 109 18.54 11.38 14.14
C ALA A 109 17.51 11.78 15.20
N LYS A 110 16.40 11.02 15.33
CA LYS A 110 15.42 11.20 16.41
C LYS A 110 16.03 10.95 17.79
N MET A 111 16.81 9.88 17.94
CA MET A 111 17.50 9.60 19.20
C MET A 111 18.53 10.69 19.55
N ALA A 112 19.24 11.22 18.56
CA ALA A 112 20.17 12.33 18.76
C ALA A 112 19.46 13.61 19.22
N LEU A 113 18.27 13.90 18.68
CA LEU A 113 17.43 15.01 19.13
C LEU A 113 16.99 14.81 20.59
N GLU A 114 16.49 13.63 20.95
CA GLU A 114 16.08 13.30 22.33
C GLU A 114 17.25 13.45 23.32
N GLN A 115 18.45 13.00 22.93
CA GLN A 115 19.67 13.19 23.73
C GLN A 115 20.03 14.66 23.88
N ALA A 116 19.97 15.44 22.79
CA ALA A 116 20.22 16.88 22.85
C ALA A 116 19.22 17.59 23.78
N GLN A 117 17.95 17.21 23.72
CA GLN A 117 16.89 17.72 24.61
C GLN A 117 17.19 17.40 26.08
N ALA A 118 17.64 16.18 26.39
CA ALA A 118 18.01 15.78 27.74
C ALA A 118 19.17 16.61 28.34
N THR A 119 20.08 17.11 27.49
CA THR A 119 21.19 17.98 27.93
C THR A 119 20.82 19.46 28.08
N GLY A 120 19.65 19.88 27.58
CA GLY A 120 19.26 21.29 27.52
C GLY A 120 20.14 22.14 26.57
N ASN A 121 20.98 21.52 25.74
CA ASN A 121 21.84 22.22 24.79
C ASN A 121 21.03 22.69 23.59
N VAL A 122 20.56 23.94 23.63
CA VAL A 122 19.72 24.55 22.59
C VAL A 122 20.36 24.47 21.20
N ALA A 123 21.68 24.67 21.09
CA ALA A 123 22.36 24.60 19.79
C ALA A 123 22.34 23.19 19.19
N ALA A 124 22.55 22.16 20.03
CA ALA A 124 22.47 20.77 19.60
C ALA A 124 21.05 20.36 19.22
N ILE A 125 20.04 20.86 19.94
CA ILE A 125 18.62 20.63 19.62
C ILE A 125 18.29 21.23 18.25
N THR A 126 18.61 22.50 18.03
CA THR A 126 18.37 23.17 16.75
C THR A 126 19.06 22.46 15.59
N GLN A 127 20.29 22.00 15.78
CA GLN A 127 21.02 21.24 14.76
C GLN A 127 20.32 19.90 14.44
N ALA A 128 19.89 19.15 15.44
CA ALA A 128 19.22 17.87 15.25
C ALA A 128 17.84 18.02 14.59
N GLU A 129 17.08 19.06 14.96
CA GLU A 129 15.81 19.40 14.31
C GLU A 129 16.00 19.78 12.84
N GLN A 130 17.01 20.62 12.54
CA GLN A 130 17.34 20.99 11.16
C GLN A 130 17.71 19.77 10.32
N GLN A 131 18.46 18.82 10.90
CA GLN A 131 18.81 17.58 10.21
C GLN A 131 17.58 16.73 9.90
N LEU A 132 16.69 16.53 10.87
CA LEU A 132 15.44 15.78 10.66
C LEU A 132 14.55 16.45 9.60
N ASN A 133 14.38 17.76 9.69
CA ASN A 133 13.59 18.52 8.70
C ASN A 133 14.17 18.43 7.29
N ALA A 134 15.50 18.48 7.16
CA ALA A 134 16.18 18.34 5.87
C ALA A 134 15.97 16.93 5.28
N MET A 135 16.04 15.89 6.11
CA MET A 135 15.79 14.51 5.68
C MET A 135 14.34 14.29 5.27
N ASP A 136 13.38 14.80 6.05
CA ASP A 136 11.96 14.68 5.75
C ASP A 136 11.59 15.43 4.47
N ALA A 137 12.13 16.65 4.28
CA ALA A 137 11.97 17.40 3.03
C ALA A 137 12.53 16.63 1.83
N ARG A 138 13.67 15.94 2.01
CA ARG A 138 14.26 15.13 0.95
C ARG A 138 13.44 13.89 0.64
N LEU A 139 12.90 13.21 1.66
CA LEU A 139 11.99 12.07 1.48
C LEU A 139 10.75 12.45 0.66
N VAL A 140 10.13 13.58 0.97
CA VAL A 140 8.98 14.12 0.21
C VAL A 140 9.36 14.39 -1.25
N GLN A 141 10.56 14.93 -1.49
CA GLN A 141 11.02 15.23 -2.85
C GLN A 141 11.23 13.97 -3.70
N ILE A 142 11.79 12.90 -3.12
CA ILE A 142 12.05 11.66 -3.87
C ILE A 142 10.80 10.77 -3.99
N MET A 143 9.82 10.94 -3.10
CA MET A 143 8.57 10.18 -3.06
C MET A 143 7.35 11.09 -3.18
N PRO A 144 7.04 11.59 -4.39
CA PRO A 144 5.89 12.48 -4.62
C PRO A 144 4.55 11.74 -4.76
N CYS A 145 4.49 10.45 -4.43
CA CYS A 145 3.26 9.67 -4.51
C CYS A 145 2.42 9.89 -3.25
N GLU A 146 1.19 10.36 -3.43
CA GLU A 146 0.26 10.58 -2.32
C GLU A 146 -0.79 9.47 -2.21
N THR A 147 -1.09 8.79 -3.33
CA THR A 147 -2.08 7.71 -3.29
C THR A 147 -1.50 6.50 -2.59
N LEU A 148 -2.32 5.91 -1.72
CA LEU A 148 -1.96 4.76 -0.93
C LEU A 148 -1.46 3.59 -1.78
N GLU A 149 -2.12 3.31 -2.90
CA GLU A 149 -1.75 2.19 -3.76
C GLU A 149 -0.40 2.43 -4.43
N ALA A 150 -0.12 3.66 -4.89
CA ALA A 150 1.19 4.02 -5.43
C ALA A 150 2.30 3.84 -4.38
N VAL A 151 2.08 4.35 -3.16
CA VAL A 151 3.04 4.22 -2.05
C VAL A 151 3.28 2.76 -1.70
N THR A 152 2.23 1.96 -1.58
CA THR A 152 2.32 0.53 -1.22
C THR A 152 3.11 -0.26 -2.25
N ARG A 153 2.87 -0.03 -3.55
CA ARG A 153 3.64 -0.71 -4.61
C ARG A 153 5.10 -0.32 -4.60
N LEU A 154 5.39 0.96 -4.31
CA LEU A 154 6.76 1.44 -4.16
C LEU A 154 7.47 0.85 -2.94
N GLN A 155 6.79 0.67 -1.82
CA GLN A 155 7.35 0.01 -0.63
C GLN A 155 7.69 -1.47 -0.92
N VAL A 156 6.80 -2.20 -1.61
CA VAL A 156 7.06 -3.59 -2.02
C VAL A 156 8.29 -3.68 -2.92
N MET A 157 8.41 -2.78 -3.92
CA MET A 157 9.60 -2.72 -4.77
C MET A 157 10.86 -2.31 -3.98
N ARG A 158 10.75 -1.37 -3.04
CA ARG A 158 11.87 -0.98 -2.17
C ARG A 158 12.37 -2.14 -1.31
N ALA A 159 11.47 -2.91 -0.70
CA ALA A 159 11.85 -4.09 0.08
C ALA A 159 12.65 -5.07 -0.79
N LYS A 160 12.25 -5.24 -2.06
CA LYS A 160 12.99 -6.07 -3.02
C LYS A 160 14.35 -5.49 -3.37
N ALA A 161 14.45 -4.18 -3.51
CA ALA A 161 15.72 -3.49 -3.73
C ALA A 161 16.67 -3.68 -2.54
N ASP A 162 16.18 -3.58 -1.31
CA ASP A 162 16.97 -3.77 -0.09
C ASP A 162 17.52 -5.20 0.01
N GLU A 163 16.75 -6.21 -0.39
CA GLU A 163 17.23 -7.59 -0.51
C GLU A 163 18.36 -7.71 -1.54
N ALA A 164 18.18 -7.11 -2.72
CA ALA A 164 19.18 -7.13 -3.79
C ALA A 164 20.50 -6.48 -3.33
N VAL A 165 20.42 -5.32 -2.68
CA VAL A 165 21.58 -4.61 -2.12
C VAL A 165 22.28 -5.46 -1.06
N LYS A 166 21.54 -6.07 -0.14
CA LYS A 166 22.10 -6.97 0.89
C LYS A 166 22.78 -8.19 0.28
N ALA A 167 22.24 -8.71 -0.82
CA ALA A 167 22.81 -9.83 -1.56
C ALA A 167 23.95 -9.43 -2.52
N GLY A 168 24.32 -8.15 -2.60
CA GLY A 168 25.35 -7.67 -3.52
C GLY A 168 24.95 -7.75 -5.00
N GLN A 169 23.65 -7.77 -5.29
CA GLN A 169 23.10 -7.85 -6.65
C GLN A 169 22.99 -6.46 -7.29
N ASN A 170 23.35 -6.39 -8.58
CA ASN A 170 23.23 -5.19 -9.41
C ASN A 170 21.96 -5.25 -10.26
N ALA A 171 20.80 -5.45 -9.62
CA ALA A 171 19.51 -5.48 -10.29
C ALA A 171 18.48 -4.72 -9.47
N ALA A 172 17.86 -3.71 -10.07
CA ALA A 172 16.83 -2.89 -9.44
C ALA A 172 15.43 -3.31 -9.88
N PRO A 173 14.45 -3.33 -8.97
CA PRO A 173 13.05 -3.55 -9.32
C PRO A 173 12.54 -2.36 -10.13
N VAL A 174 12.07 -2.62 -11.35
CA VAL A 174 11.63 -1.58 -12.30
C VAL A 174 10.13 -1.57 -12.52
N SER A 175 9.47 -2.71 -12.31
CA SER A 175 8.02 -2.78 -12.36
C SER A 175 7.48 -3.89 -11.47
N ILE A 176 6.18 -3.80 -11.20
CA ILE A 176 5.44 -4.77 -10.41
C ILE A 176 4.15 -5.12 -11.14
N LYS A 177 3.98 -6.41 -11.44
CA LYS A 177 2.74 -6.96 -11.98
C LYS A 177 1.80 -7.23 -10.83
N VAL A 178 0.57 -6.77 -10.97
CA VAL A 178 -0.44 -6.80 -9.92
C VAL A 178 -1.68 -7.49 -10.47
N ARG A 179 -2.32 -8.31 -9.63
CA ARG A 179 -3.65 -8.86 -9.86
C ARG A 179 -4.62 -8.16 -8.92
N GLY A 180 -5.70 -7.63 -9.48
CA GLY A 180 -6.77 -6.99 -8.73
C GLY A 180 -8.07 -7.75 -8.80
N THR A 181 -8.87 -7.66 -7.73
CA THR A 181 -10.28 -8.07 -7.71
C THR A 181 -11.11 -6.94 -7.13
N GLY A 182 -12.16 -6.51 -7.81
CA GLY A 182 -12.98 -5.40 -7.36
C GLY A 182 -14.42 -5.50 -7.86
N ARG A 183 -15.28 -4.65 -7.30
CA ARG A 183 -16.67 -4.52 -7.72
C ARG A 183 -16.87 -3.21 -8.44
N MET A 184 -17.49 -3.23 -9.60
CA MET A 184 -17.81 -2.04 -10.38
C MET A 184 -19.32 -1.82 -10.42
N GLY A 185 -19.73 -0.56 -10.29
CA GLY A 185 -21.10 -0.09 -10.42
C GLY A 185 -21.22 0.79 -11.66
N LYS A 186 -22.39 0.80 -12.27
CA LYS A 186 -22.66 1.61 -13.45
C LYS A 186 -23.16 3.00 -13.03
N ALA A 187 -22.43 4.05 -13.41
CA ALA A 187 -22.82 5.45 -13.28
C ALA A 187 -23.11 6.05 -14.67
N GLU A 188 -23.56 7.30 -14.70
CA GLU A 188 -23.77 8.05 -15.96
C GLU A 188 -22.46 8.18 -16.77
N SER A 189 -21.32 8.27 -16.09
CA SER A 189 -19.99 8.44 -16.66
C SER A 189 -19.29 7.14 -17.10
N GLY A 190 -19.93 5.98 -16.90
CA GLY A 190 -19.36 4.67 -17.19
C GLY A 190 -19.35 3.73 -15.99
N TRP A 191 -18.61 2.63 -16.10
CA TRP A 191 -18.42 1.71 -14.99
C TRP A 191 -17.29 2.22 -14.09
N HIS A 192 -17.53 2.22 -12.78
CA HIS A 192 -16.55 2.64 -11.79
C HIS A 192 -16.48 1.66 -10.63
N PHE A 193 -15.31 1.49 -10.03
CA PHE A 193 -15.17 0.75 -8.80
C PHE A 193 -16.02 1.36 -7.69
N THR A 194 -16.86 0.53 -7.05
CA THR A 194 -17.70 0.96 -5.93
C THR A 194 -16.93 1.09 -4.62
N GLY A 195 -15.64 0.77 -4.64
CA GLY A 195 -14.70 0.80 -3.52
C GLY A 195 -13.32 0.34 -3.98
N MET A 196 -12.30 0.53 -3.16
CA MET A 196 -10.93 0.14 -3.52
C MET A 196 -10.86 -1.36 -3.84
N PRO A 197 -10.32 -1.76 -5.01
CA PRO A 197 -10.09 -3.15 -5.32
C PRO A 197 -9.08 -3.78 -4.35
N ALA A 198 -9.17 -5.10 -4.16
CA ALA A 198 -8.11 -5.85 -3.48
C ALA A 198 -6.99 -6.15 -4.47
N PHE A 199 -5.75 -5.87 -4.09
CA PHE A 199 -4.57 -6.04 -4.94
C PHE A 199 -3.59 -7.06 -4.38
N ASN A 200 -3.06 -7.91 -5.26
CA ASN A 200 -2.04 -8.89 -4.94
C ASN A 200 -0.85 -8.73 -5.88
N THR A 201 0.37 -8.74 -5.33
CA THR A 201 1.59 -8.77 -6.13
C THR A 201 1.73 -10.12 -6.83
N VAL A 202 1.84 -10.11 -8.15
CA VAL A 202 2.07 -11.32 -8.95
C VAL A 202 3.56 -11.53 -9.16
N GLU A 203 4.27 -10.48 -9.55
CA GLU A 203 5.69 -10.54 -9.90
C GLU A 203 6.32 -9.16 -9.71
N ILE A 204 7.56 -9.12 -9.22
CA ILE A 204 8.40 -7.93 -9.26
C ILE A 204 9.45 -8.15 -10.34
N VAL A 205 9.43 -7.31 -11.36
CA VAL A 205 10.38 -7.38 -12.47
C VAL A 205 11.60 -6.53 -12.14
N THR A 206 12.78 -7.13 -12.21
CA THR A 206 14.06 -6.44 -11.99
C THR A 206 14.82 -6.27 -13.30
N ALA A 207 15.57 -5.18 -13.41
CA ALA A 207 16.49 -4.92 -14.52
C ALA A 207 17.90 -4.59 -13.98
N PRO A 208 18.97 -4.87 -14.74
CA PRO A 208 20.32 -4.53 -14.33
C PRO A 208 20.47 -3.03 -14.02
N ALA A 209 21.05 -2.71 -12.87
CA ALA A 209 21.29 -1.34 -12.42
C ALA A 209 22.34 -1.31 -11.31
N THR A 210 23.04 -0.18 -11.18
CA THR A 210 24.03 -0.02 -10.10
C THR A 210 23.48 0.88 -9.01
N TYR A 211 23.38 0.37 -7.79
CA TYR A 211 22.93 1.17 -6.65
C TYR A 211 24.00 2.19 -6.24
N PRO A 212 23.67 3.50 -6.23
CA PRO A 212 24.60 4.50 -5.73
C PRO A 212 24.84 4.30 -4.24
N ARG A 213 26.08 4.52 -3.80
CA ARG A 213 26.45 4.51 -2.38
C ARG A 213 26.24 5.91 -1.80
N PHE A 214 25.44 5.99 -0.75
CA PHE A 214 25.30 7.19 0.06
C PHE A 214 26.24 7.10 1.26
N ALA A 215 26.93 8.20 1.57
CA ALA A 215 27.84 8.25 2.71
C ALA A 215 27.05 8.10 4.01
N VAL A 216 27.34 7.07 4.81
CA VAL A 216 26.81 6.99 6.17
C VAL A 216 27.47 8.12 6.97
N PRO A 217 26.71 9.02 7.61
CA PRO A 217 27.27 10.02 8.51
C PRO A 217 28.06 9.28 9.57
N ALA A 218 29.34 9.65 9.74
CA ALA A 218 30.16 9.10 10.79
C ALA A 218 29.40 9.27 12.10
N ALA A 219 29.07 8.15 12.76
CA ALA A 219 28.56 8.20 14.12
C ALA A 219 29.55 9.05 14.94
N PRO A 220 29.08 9.99 15.78
CA PRO A 220 29.98 10.67 16.68
C PRO A 220 30.72 9.58 17.47
N ALA A 221 32.05 9.58 17.35
CA ALA A 221 32.88 8.61 18.04
C ALA A 221 32.46 8.62 19.51
N ALA A 222 31.94 7.50 19.98
CA ALA A 222 31.66 7.33 21.39
C ALA A 222 32.99 7.55 22.12
N THR A 223 33.13 8.70 22.77
CA THR A 223 34.21 8.95 23.70
C THR A 223 33.97 8.04 24.88
N THR A 224 34.55 6.84 24.81
CA THR A 224 34.67 5.94 25.94
C THR A 224 35.64 6.57 26.94
N ASN A 225 35.17 7.57 27.69
CA ASN A 225 35.80 7.93 28.95
C ASN A 225 35.31 6.90 29.97
N PRO A 226 36.16 5.98 30.45
CA PRO A 226 35.75 5.02 31.47
C PRO A 226 35.46 5.80 32.75
N VAL A 227 34.20 5.78 33.18
CA VAL A 227 33.82 6.19 34.54
C VAL A 227 34.39 5.14 35.50
N PRO A 228 35.21 5.51 36.50
CA PRO A 228 35.64 4.55 37.51
C PRO A 228 34.42 4.13 38.35
N MET A 229 33.98 2.88 38.20
CA MET A 229 33.00 2.26 39.08
C MET A 229 33.72 1.75 40.33
N GLU A 230 33.52 2.42 41.46
CA GLU A 230 33.77 1.80 42.76
C GLU A 230 32.72 0.73 43.03
N VAL A 231 33.20 -0.49 43.25
CA VAL A 231 32.41 -1.67 43.57
C VAL A 231 32.14 -1.68 45.07
N SER A 232 30.88 -1.52 45.46
CA SER A 232 30.40 -1.99 46.76
C SER A 232 29.30 -3.02 46.53
N GLY A 233 29.65 -4.27 46.83
CA GLY A 233 28.84 -5.43 46.50
C GLY A 233 27.61 -5.60 47.39
N ARG A 234 26.58 -6.20 46.80
CA ARG A 234 25.81 -7.26 47.45
C ARG A 234 25.12 -8.13 46.41
N SER A 235 25.38 -9.42 46.56
CA SER A 235 24.79 -10.53 45.82
C SER A 235 23.26 -10.47 45.83
N GLY A 236 22.66 -10.57 44.65
CA GLY A 236 21.23 -10.74 44.43
C GLY A 236 21.01 -11.25 43.02
N MET A 237 20.47 -12.47 42.92
CA MET A 237 20.34 -13.29 41.72
C MET A 237 19.85 -12.55 40.47
N ALA A 238 20.44 -12.93 39.33
CA ALA A 238 19.96 -12.61 38.00
C ALA A 238 18.50 -13.07 37.79
N SER A 239 17.70 -12.21 37.16
CA SER A 239 16.60 -12.63 36.30
C SER A 239 16.69 -11.79 35.04
N SER A 240 17.10 -12.41 33.95
CA SER A 240 17.01 -11.85 32.60
C SER A 240 15.54 -11.50 32.36
N ALA A 241 15.21 -10.20 32.33
CA ALA A 241 13.94 -9.73 31.82
C ALA A 241 14.01 -9.82 30.29
N GLU A 242 13.80 -11.03 29.78
CA GLU A 242 13.33 -11.22 28.42
C GLU A 242 12.04 -10.41 28.29
N ALA A 243 12.01 -9.44 27.38
CA ALA A 243 10.83 -8.62 27.15
C ALA A 243 9.65 -9.55 26.82
N ILE A 244 8.75 -9.72 27.79
CA ILE A 244 7.54 -10.51 27.65
C ILE A 244 6.75 -9.85 26.51
N ALA A 245 6.76 -10.50 25.33
CA ALA A 245 5.82 -10.17 24.27
C ALA A 245 4.42 -10.27 24.89
N PRO A 246 3.53 -9.27 24.68
CA PRO A 246 2.22 -9.28 25.30
C PRO A 246 1.53 -10.62 25.01
N THR A 247 1.13 -11.33 26.06
CA THR A 247 0.45 -12.63 25.97
C THR A 247 -1.00 -12.39 25.60
N GLY A 248 -1.25 -12.02 24.35
CA GLY A 248 -2.59 -11.77 23.84
C GLY A 248 -2.62 -10.79 22.67
N PRO A 249 -3.82 -10.56 22.10
CA PRO A 249 -4.00 -9.56 21.05
C PRO A 249 -3.78 -8.15 21.59
N SER A 250 -3.74 -7.17 20.68
CA SER A 250 -3.54 -5.75 21.00
C SER A 250 -4.69 -5.08 21.75
N PHE A 251 -5.75 -5.83 22.05
CA PHE A 251 -6.97 -5.36 22.72
C PHE A 251 -7.40 -6.33 23.82
N ASP A 252 -8.25 -5.84 24.73
CA ASP A 252 -8.79 -6.63 25.83
C ASP A 252 -9.87 -7.60 25.31
N CYS A 253 -9.61 -8.90 25.42
CA CYS A 253 -10.55 -9.95 24.99
C CYS A 253 -11.88 -9.92 25.74
N ALA A 254 -11.94 -9.40 26.97
CA ALA A 254 -13.20 -9.22 27.68
C ALA A 254 -14.10 -8.15 27.02
N LYS A 255 -13.53 -7.29 26.18
CA LYS A 255 -14.22 -6.22 25.44
C LYS A 255 -14.45 -6.57 23.97
N ALA A 256 -14.10 -7.79 23.55
CA ALA A 256 -14.28 -8.25 22.18
C ALA A 256 -15.76 -8.20 21.77
N SER A 257 -16.04 -7.40 20.74
CA SER A 257 -17.40 -7.08 20.31
C SER A 257 -17.75 -7.68 18.96
N THR A 258 -16.76 -7.86 18.09
CA THR A 258 -16.95 -8.42 16.74
C THR A 258 -16.68 -9.93 16.69
N SER A 259 -17.21 -10.62 15.69
CA SER A 259 -16.91 -12.04 15.44
C SER A 259 -15.41 -12.28 15.25
N VAL A 260 -14.75 -11.38 14.54
CA VAL A 260 -13.31 -11.45 14.28
C VAL A 260 -12.48 -11.20 15.54
N GLU A 261 -12.86 -10.24 16.39
CA GLU A 261 -12.20 -10.04 17.70
C GLU A 261 -12.31 -11.28 18.59
N LYS A 262 -13.46 -11.95 18.59
CA LYS A 262 -13.63 -13.22 19.30
C LYS A 262 -12.77 -14.34 18.72
N MET A 263 -12.68 -14.46 17.39
CA MET A 263 -11.78 -15.41 16.73
C MET A 263 -10.32 -15.18 17.12
N ILE A 264 -9.87 -13.92 17.09
CA ILE A 264 -8.52 -13.53 17.49
C ILE A 264 -8.25 -13.91 18.96
N CYS A 265 -9.21 -13.66 19.85
CA CYS A 265 -9.08 -14.02 21.26
C CYS A 265 -9.07 -15.53 21.51
N SER A 266 -9.68 -16.33 20.63
CA SER A 266 -9.72 -17.79 20.75
C SER A 266 -8.51 -18.51 20.13
N SER A 267 -7.64 -17.82 19.38
CA SER A 267 -6.47 -18.40 18.74
C SER A 267 -5.19 -17.67 19.16
N PRO A 268 -4.23 -18.38 19.81
CA PRO A 268 -2.92 -17.81 20.15
C PRO A 268 -2.16 -17.28 18.92
N GLU A 269 -2.27 -17.95 17.78
CA GLU A 269 -1.60 -17.56 16.54
C GLU A 269 -2.15 -16.24 15.99
N LEU A 270 -3.48 -16.08 15.97
CA LEU A 270 -4.13 -14.85 15.55
C LEU A 270 -3.88 -13.71 16.53
N ALA A 271 -3.88 -13.98 17.83
CA ALA A 271 -3.50 -13.01 18.86
C ALA A 271 -2.07 -12.49 18.64
N ALA A 272 -1.12 -13.38 18.39
CA ALA A 272 0.25 -13.00 18.09
C ALA A 272 0.37 -12.22 16.76
N ALA A 273 -0.40 -12.60 15.74
CA ALA A 273 -0.46 -11.87 14.48
C ALA A 273 -0.99 -10.44 14.68
N ASP A 274 -2.09 -10.27 15.42
CA ASP A 274 -2.66 -8.96 15.75
C ASP A 274 -1.66 -8.07 16.50
N ALA A 275 -1.01 -8.62 17.54
CA ALA A 275 0.01 -7.90 18.30
C ALA A 275 1.17 -7.43 17.41
N ARG A 276 1.67 -8.31 16.52
CA ARG A 276 2.72 -7.95 15.54
C ARG A 276 2.25 -6.87 14.58
N THR A 277 1.03 -6.96 14.05
CA THR A 277 0.48 -5.97 13.12
C THR A 277 0.33 -4.61 13.79
N VAL A 278 -0.13 -4.56 15.04
CA VAL A 278 -0.22 -3.29 15.80
C VAL A 278 1.16 -2.73 16.13
N ALA A 279 2.14 -3.56 16.44
CA ALA A 279 3.52 -3.11 16.62
C ALA A 279 4.09 -2.49 15.33
N ALA A 280 3.90 -3.15 14.18
CA ALA A 280 4.30 -2.62 12.88
C ALA A 280 3.57 -1.32 12.53
N TYR A 281 2.27 -1.24 12.80
CA TYR A 281 1.47 -0.04 12.62
C TYR A 281 1.98 1.14 13.45
N LYS A 282 2.31 0.91 14.73
CA LYS A 282 2.90 1.94 15.61
C LYS A 282 4.26 2.40 15.11
N ALA A 283 5.08 1.49 14.61
CA ALA A 283 6.37 1.83 13.98
C ALA A 283 6.16 2.69 12.73
N ALA A 284 5.25 2.30 11.84
CA ALA A 284 4.91 3.05 10.63
C ALA A 284 4.37 4.46 10.95
N LEU A 285 3.50 4.59 11.96
CA LEU A 285 3.03 5.90 12.44
C LEU A 285 4.19 6.79 12.90
N SER A 286 5.12 6.22 13.66
CA SER A 286 6.24 6.98 14.24
C SER A 286 7.27 7.39 13.19
N ALA A 287 7.34 6.67 12.08
CA ALA A 287 8.27 6.94 10.97
C ALA A 287 7.68 7.83 9.86
N SER A 288 6.36 8.03 9.83
CA SER A 288 5.69 8.69 8.71
C SER A 288 5.57 10.21 8.86
N SER A 289 5.72 10.91 7.74
CA SER A 289 5.38 12.33 7.59
C SER A 289 3.88 12.61 7.41
N ASN A 290 3.06 11.56 7.23
CA ASN A 290 1.58 11.64 7.22
C ASN A 290 0.93 10.63 8.18
N PRO A 291 1.03 10.84 9.51
CA PRO A 291 0.45 9.94 10.51
C PRO A 291 -1.08 9.82 10.40
N GLU A 292 -1.78 10.89 10.01
CA GLU A 292 -3.24 10.88 9.90
C GLU A 292 -3.72 9.98 8.75
N GLY A 293 -3.04 10.00 7.59
CA GLY A 293 -3.31 9.07 6.51
C GLY A 293 -3.11 7.61 6.93
N ILE A 294 -2.05 7.31 7.70
CA ILE A 294 -1.80 5.97 8.23
C ILE A 294 -2.89 5.55 9.23
N LYS A 295 -3.36 6.45 10.10
CA LYS A 295 -4.50 6.19 11.01
C LYS A 295 -5.78 5.86 10.24
N GLN A 296 -6.12 6.66 9.23
CA GLN A 296 -7.30 6.43 8.41
C GLN A 296 -7.20 5.08 7.68
N HIS A 297 -6.05 4.76 7.10
CA HIS A 297 -5.86 3.50 6.39
C HIS A 297 -5.92 2.29 7.34
N GLN A 298 -5.32 2.36 8.53
CA GLN A 298 -5.44 1.29 9.52
C GLN A 298 -6.89 1.08 9.97
N ALA A 299 -7.65 2.16 10.17
CA ALA A 299 -9.07 2.07 10.50
C ALA A 299 -9.90 1.48 9.35
N GLN A 300 -9.60 1.84 8.10
CA GLN A 300 -10.28 1.31 6.92
C GLN A 300 -9.93 -0.17 6.69
N TRP A 301 -8.65 -0.53 6.71
CA TRP A 301 -8.20 -1.92 6.59
C TRP A 301 -8.86 -2.82 7.63
N ARG A 302 -8.93 -2.37 8.89
CA ARG A 302 -9.64 -3.09 9.95
C ARG A 302 -11.08 -3.38 9.55
N ARG A 303 -11.83 -2.37 9.10
CA ARG A 303 -13.26 -2.52 8.77
C ARG A 303 -13.51 -3.31 7.48
N ALA A 304 -12.72 -3.08 6.44
CA ALA A 304 -12.99 -3.55 5.09
C ALA A 304 -12.31 -4.87 4.74
N VAL A 305 -11.23 -5.22 5.45
CA VAL A 305 -10.43 -6.42 5.17
C VAL A 305 -10.46 -7.38 6.35
N ARG A 306 -10.10 -6.92 7.55
CA ARG A 306 -10.03 -7.79 8.74
C ARG A 306 -11.43 -8.19 9.22
N ASP A 307 -12.30 -7.20 9.46
CA ASP A 307 -13.59 -7.41 10.13
C ASP A 307 -14.66 -8.06 9.23
N VAL A 308 -14.41 -8.17 7.92
CA VAL A 308 -15.27 -8.91 6.99
C VAL A 308 -14.96 -10.41 6.93
N CYS A 309 -13.85 -10.85 7.52
CA CYS A 309 -13.47 -12.26 7.53
C CYS A 309 -14.45 -13.11 8.37
N THR A 310 -14.77 -14.28 7.84
CA THR A 310 -15.65 -15.26 8.49
C THR A 310 -14.91 -16.50 8.99
N THR A 311 -13.62 -16.66 8.65
CA THR A 311 -12.79 -17.80 9.07
C THR A 311 -11.41 -17.37 9.60
N PRO A 312 -10.77 -18.17 10.46
CA PRO A 312 -9.41 -17.90 10.97
C PRO A 312 -8.34 -17.77 9.88
N GLU A 313 -8.47 -18.53 8.79
CA GLU A 313 -7.54 -18.49 7.65
C GLU A 313 -7.60 -17.14 6.93
N CYS A 314 -8.81 -16.61 6.72
CA CYS A 314 -9.01 -15.27 6.16
C CYS A 314 -8.32 -14.21 7.03
N VAL A 315 -8.51 -14.27 8.35
CA VAL A 315 -7.90 -13.33 9.30
C VAL A 315 -6.37 -13.46 9.28
N THR A 316 -5.85 -14.68 9.18
CA THR A 316 -4.42 -14.94 9.05
C THR A 316 -3.84 -14.29 7.80
N THR A 317 -4.45 -14.51 6.64
CA THR A 317 -4.02 -13.91 5.38
C THR A 317 -4.09 -12.38 5.43
N ALA A 318 -5.16 -11.82 5.99
CA ALA A 318 -5.31 -10.38 6.16
C ALA A 318 -4.18 -9.79 7.02
N TYR A 319 -3.81 -10.43 8.13
CA TYR A 319 -2.69 -9.99 8.96
C TYR A 319 -1.32 -10.12 8.27
N GLN A 320 -1.10 -11.21 7.52
CA GLN A 320 0.14 -11.41 6.77
C GLN A 320 0.34 -10.32 5.71
N GLN A 321 -0.71 -10.04 4.92
CA GLN A 321 -0.71 -8.97 3.93
C GLN A 321 -0.46 -7.61 4.60
N ARG A 322 -1.18 -7.33 5.69
CA ARG A 322 -1.04 -6.06 6.39
C ARG A 322 0.34 -5.86 6.99
N LEU A 323 0.94 -6.92 7.53
CA LEU A 323 2.30 -6.88 8.03
C LEU A 323 3.33 -6.62 6.93
N ALA A 324 3.08 -7.09 5.71
CA ALA A 324 3.93 -6.81 4.56
C ALA A 324 3.80 -5.36 4.07
N GLU A 325 2.63 -4.74 4.24
CA GLU A 325 2.40 -3.33 3.89
C GLU A 325 2.99 -2.34 4.92
N LEU A 326 2.99 -2.73 6.20
CA LEU A 326 3.40 -1.85 7.31
C LEU A 326 4.91 -1.89 7.61
N LYS A 327 5.65 -2.81 7.02
CA LYS A 327 7.11 -2.96 7.17
C LYS A 327 7.84 -2.34 5.99
#